data_AF-A0A258BB11-F1
#
_entry.id   AF-A0A258BB11-F1
#
_cell.length_a   1.000
_cell.length_b   1.000
_cell.length_c   1.000
_cell.angle_alpha   90.00
_cell.angle_beta   90.00
_cell.angle_gamma   90.00
#
_symmetry.space_group_name_H-M   'P 1'
#
loop_
_entity.id
_entity.type
_entity.pdbx_description
1 polymer ?
#
loop_
_entity_poly.entity_id
_entity_poly.type
_entity_poly.pdbx_seq_one_letter_code
_entity_poly.pdbx_strand_id
1 'polypeptide(L)'
;MIKAASGIDVKGYEAEVSETEIYIPMPKPGIDSWVSIERETGILTYERTDRGVIAILNDLHKGRNSGPAWSWFIDIIALFCVIFCLTGFGLLWVYAKSRAITWPLIGFGLLAPFILFLVFVH
;
A
#
# COMPACT_ATOMS: atom_id res chain seq x y z
N MET A 1 1.32 -3.55 -31.24
CA MET A 1 1.56 -2.34 -32.06
C MET A 1 2.21 -1.21 -31.24
N ILE A 2 1.68 -0.82 -30.06
CA ILE A 2 2.29 0.24 -29.21
C ILE A 2 3.75 -0.05 -28.81
N LYS A 3 4.05 -1.24 -28.26
CA LYS A 3 5.41 -1.64 -27.89
C LYS A 3 6.41 -1.63 -29.05
N ALA A 4 5.95 -1.97 -30.26
CA ALA A 4 6.81 -1.99 -31.45
C ALA A 4 7.13 -0.57 -31.94
N ALA A 5 6.23 0.39 -31.74
CA ALA A 5 6.41 1.78 -32.18
C ALA A 5 7.10 2.68 -31.14
N SER A 6 6.89 2.42 -29.84
CA SER A 6 7.34 3.29 -28.75
C SER A 6 8.30 2.62 -27.75
N GLY A 7 8.47 1.30 -27.82
CA GLY A 7 9.19 0.53 -26.80
C GLY A 7 8.43 0.36 -25.47
N ILE A 8 7.25 0.97 -25.32
CA ILE A 8 6.47 0.95 -24.07
C ILE A 8 5.58 -0.28 -24.02
N ASP A 9 5.69 -1.07 -22.95
CA ASP A 9 4.86 -2.24 -22.72
C ASP A 9 3.64 -1.90 -21.87
N VAL A 10 2.51 -1.72 -22.55
CA VAL A 10 1.20 -1.43 -21.95
C VAL A 10 0.39 -2.70 -21.65
N LYS A 11 0.96 -3.89 -21.85
CA LYS A 11 0.22 -5.15 -21.71
C LYS A 11 -0.21 -5.39 -20.26
N GLY A 12 -1.49 -5.72 -20.07
CA GLY A 12 -2.05 -6.02 -18.75
C GLY A 12 -2.57 -4.81 -17.99
N TYR A 13 -2.54 -3.62 -18.60
CA TYR A 13 -3.17 -2.41 -18.09
C TYR A 13 -4.47 -2.15 -18.84
N GLU A 14 -5.51 -1.72 -18.12
CA GLU A 14 -6.78 -1.32 -18.72
C GLU A 14 -6.66 0.07 -19.31
N ALA A 15 -7.21 0.26 -20.51
CA ALA A 15 -7.23 1.53 -21.20
C ALA A 15 -8.55 2.25 -20.92
N GLU A 16 -8.46 3.48 -20.46
CA GLU A 16 -9.56 4.43 -20.37
C GLU A 16 -9.69 5.15 -21.71
N VAL A 17 -10.81 4.93 -22.41
CA VAL A 17 -11.04 5.47 -23.75
C VAL A 17 -12.06 6.60 -23.68
N SER A 18 -11.69 7.76 -24.20
CA SER A 18 -12.57 8.91 -24.38
C SER A 18 -12.73 9.24 -25.88
N GLU A 19 -13.53 10.27 -26.18
CA GLU A 19 -13.70 10.76 -27.55
C GLU A 19 -12.39 11.33 -28.12
N THR A 20 -11.57 11.96 -27.29
CA THR A 20 -10.37 12.70 -27.70
C THR A 20 -9.07 11.95 -27.44
N GLU A 21 -9.01 11.08 -26.42
CA GLU A 21 -7.79 10.39 -26.02
C GLU A 21 -8.00 8.95 -25.55
N ILE A 22 -6.95 8.13 -25.63
CA ILE A 22 -6.85 6.82 -25.00
C ILE A 22 -5.78 6.94 -23.91
N TYR A 23 -6.22 6.90 -22.65
CA TYR A 23 -5.37 6.98 -21.48
C TYR A 23 -5.15 5.59 -20.88
N ILE A 24 -3.90 5.24 -20.56
CA ILE A 24 -3.53 3.93 -20.01
C ILE A 24 -2.70 4.17 -18.74
N PRO A 25 -3.31 4.08 -17.55
CA PRO A 25 -2.57 4.14 -16.31
C PRO A 25 -1.77 2.85 -16.13
N MET A 26 -0.49 2.99 -15.80
CA MET A 26 0.45 1.88 -15.60
C MET A 26 1.08 1.94 -14.20
N PRO A 27 0.28 1.86 -13.13
CA PRO A 27 0.80 2.02 -11.79
C PRO A 27 1.69 0.83 -11.39
N LYS A 28 2.79 1.13 -10.68
CA LYS A 28 3.69 0.14 -10.07
C LYS A 28 4.07 0.61 -8.65
N PRO A 29 4.61 -0.25 -7.78
CA PRO A 29 5.02 0.18 -6.45
C PRO A 29 6.08 1.29 -6.54
N GLY A 30 5.81 2.44 -5.91
CA GLY A 30 6.68 3.62 -5.93
C GLY A 30 6.84 4.32 -7.28
N ILE A 31 6.17 3.86 -8.33
CA ILE A 31 6.22 4.48 -9.66
C ILE A 31 4.80 4.89 -10.05
N ASP A 32 4.66 6.12 -10.50
CA ASP A 32 3.47 6.57 -11.20
C ASP A 32 3.81 6.69 -12.68
N SER A 33 3.09 5.98 -13.55
CA SER A 33 3.35 6.06 -14.99
C SER A 33 2.08 5.88 -15.78
N TRP A 34 1.99 6.57 -16.91
CA TRP A 34 0.82 6.55 -17.77
C TRP A 34 1.20 6.85 -19.22
N VAL A 35 0.37 6.37 -20.13
CA VAL A 35 0.45 6.68 -21.56
C VAL A 35 -0.86 7.32 -21.98
N SER A 36 -0.83 8.44 -22.69
CA SER A 36 -1.99 8.98 -23.40
C SER A 36 -1.73 8.99 -24.90
N ILE A 37 -2.74 8.62 -25.68
CA ILE A 37 -2.73 8.68 -27.15
C ILE A 37 -3.88 9.58 -27.59
N GLU A 38 -3.56 10.71 -28.21
CA GLU A 38 -4.56 11.60 -28.80
C GLU A 38 -5.12 10.96 -30.07
N ARG A 39 -6.45 10.91 -30.19
CA ARG A 39 -7.14 10.14 -31.25
C ARG A 39 -7.16 10.86 -32.59
N GLU A 40 -7.14 12.19 -32.60
CA GLU A 40 -7.17 13.00 -33.83
C GLU A 40 -5.80 13.05 -34.52
N THR A 41 -4.74 13.22 -33.73
CA THR A 41 -3.37 13.42 -34.24
C THR A 41 -2.53 12.15 -34.20
N GLY A 42 -2.90 11.18 -33.35
CA GLY A 42 -2.09 10.00 -33.05
C GLY A 42 -0.87 10.28 -32.17
N ILE A 43 -0.78 11.48 -31.57
CA ILE A 43 0.34 11.83 -30.68
C ILE A 43 0.31 10.96 -29.43
N LEU A 44 1.44 10.31 -29.14
CA LEU A 44 1.64 9.51 -27.94
C LEU A 44 2.46 10.31 -26.92
N THR A 45 1.91 10.47 -25.72
CA THR A 45 2.58 11.04 -24.55
C THR A 45 2.81 9.95 -23.52
N TYR A 46 4.02 9.87 -22.98
CA TYR A 46 4.38 8.93 -21.93
C TYR A 46 5.08 9.66 -20.81
N GLU A 47 4.57 9.48 -19.59
CA GLU A 47 5.19 10.01 -18.38
C GLU A 47 5.47 8.90 -17.38
N ARG A 48 6.62 9.01 -16.71
CA ARG A 48 7.02 8.13 -15.63
C ARG A 48 7.70 8.92 -14.52
N THR A 49 7.13 8.83 -13.34
CA THR A 49 7.59 9.51 -12.13
C THR A 49 7.98 8.47 -11.08
N ASP A 50 9.24 8.53 -10.65
CA ASP A 50 9.77 7.71 -9.55
C ASP A 50 9.60 8.48 -8.23
N ARG A 51 8.88 7.89 -7.28
CA ARG A 51 8.58 8.48 -5.97
C ARG A 51 9.60 8.08 -4.89
N GLY A 52 10.65 7.37 -5.27
CA GLY A 52 11.74 6.95 -4.42
C GLY A 52 11.43 5.73 -3.54
N VAL A 53 12.44 5.28 -2.80
CA VAL A 53 12.40 4.04 -2.00
C VAL A 53 11.32 4.08 -0.94
N ILE A 54 11.08 5.23 -0.30
CA ILE A 54 10.05 5.36 0.74
C ILE A 54 8.66 5.08 0.16
N ALA A 55 8.37 5.57 -1.05
CA ALA A 55 7.11 5.32 -1.73
C ALA A 55 6.95 3.85 -2.14
N ILE A 56 8.03 3.21 -2.58
CA ILE A 56 8.05 1.75 -2.85
C ILE A 56 7.68 1.00 -1.57
N LEU A 57 8.36 1.28 -0.46
CA LEU A 57 8.12 0.62 0.83
C LEU A 57 6.68 0.84 1.31
N ASN A 58 6.16 2.07 1.20
CA ASN A 58 4.77 2.35 1.56
C ASN A 58 3.77 1.59 0.68
N ASP A 59 4.00 1.55 -0.64
CA ASP A 59 3.09 0.84 -1.55
C ASP A 59 3.13 -0.66 -1.30
N LEU A 60 4.31 -1.25 -1.09
CA LEU A 60 4.45 -2.66 -0.72
C LEU A 60 3.82 -2.96 0.65
N HIS A 61 4.01 -2.11 1.65
CA HIS A 61 3.41 -2.28 2.97
C HIS A 61 1.88 -2.26 2.90
N LYS A 62 1.30 -1.43 2.03
CA LYS A 62 -0.15 -1.35 1.80
C LYS A 62 -0.68 -2.37 0.78
N GLY A 63 0.18 -3.16 0.16
CA GLY A 63 -0.20 -4.06 -0.95
C GLY A 63 -0.69 -3.33 -2.21
N ARG A 64 -0.32 -2.06 -2.39
CA ARG A 64 -0.76 -1.23 -3.53
C ARG A 64 0.09 -1.51 -4.76
N ASN A 65 -0.56 -1.74 -5.91
CA ASN A 65 0.08 -1.97 -7.21
C ASN A 65 1.10 -3.13 -7.25
N SER A 66 1.10 -4.03 -6.26
CA SER A 66 2.11 -5.08 -6.07
C SER A 66 1.69 -6.47 -6.58
N GLY A 67 0.48 -6.58 -7.12
CA GLY A 67 -0.09 -7.83 -7.62
C GLY A 67 -0.57 -8.80 -6.53
N PRO A 68 -1.34 -9.83 -6.91
CA PRO A 68 -2.05 -10.70 -5.97
C PRO A 68 -1.14 -11.57 -5.10
N ALA A 69 0.02 -11.99 -5.63
CA ALA A 69 0.97 -12.81 -4.86
C ALA A 69 1.50 -12.06 -3.63
N TRP A 70 1.77 -10.76 -3.78
CA TRP A 70 2.24 -9.92 -2.68
C TRP A 70 1.13 -9.66 -1.66
N SER A 71 -0.10 -9.39 -2.12
CA SER A 71 -1.26 -9.24 -1.23
C SER A 71 -1.48 -10.49 -0.36
N TRP A 72 -1.42 -11.69 -0.95
CA TRP A 72 -1.51 -12.93 -0.17
C TRP A 72 -0.35 -13.11 0.81
N PHE A 73 0.87 -12.72 0.43
CA PHE A 73 2.03 -12.79 1.31
C PHE A 73 1.85 -11.94 2.57
N ILE A 74 1.41 -10.68 2.43
CA ILE A 74 1.18 -9.79 3.58
C ILE A 74 0.00 -10.27 4.43
N ASP A 75 -1.07 -10.80 3.82
CA ASP A 75 -2.24 -11.31 4.54
C ASP A 75 -1.88 -12.51 5.42
N ILE A 76 -1.06 -13.43 4.90
CA ILE A 76 -0.59 -14.60 5.65
C ILE A 76 0.29 -14.17 6.83
N ILE A 77 1.20 -13.22 6.62
CA ILE A 77 2.02 -12.67 7.72
C ILE A 77 1.15 -11.99 8.76
N ALA A 78 0.18 -11.18 8.33
CA ALA A 78 -0.75 -10.50 9.22
C ALA A 78 -1.53 -11.51 10.08
N LEU A 79 -2.00 -12.61 9.49
CA LEU A 79 -2.65 -13.70 10.23
C LEU A 79 -1.73 -14.29 11.30
N PHE A 80 -0.47 -14.59 10.97
CA PHE A 80 0.49 -15.09 11.96
C PHE A 80 0.79 -14.07 13.07
N CYS A 81 0.92 -12.78 12.71
CA CYS A 81 1.09 -11.71 13.68
C CYS A 81 -0.09 -11.65 14.65
N VAL A 82 -1.33 -11.76 14.16
CA VAL A 82 -2.52 -11.79 15.00
C VAL A 82 -2.49 -12.98 15.96
N ILE A 83 -2.21 -14.20 15.46
CA ILE A 83 -2.11 -15.40 16.30
C ILE A 83 -1.04 -15.21 17.38
N PHE A 84 0.12 -14.68 17.01
CA PHE A 84 1.22 -14.42 17.94
C PHE A 84 0.84 -13.37 19.00
N CYS A 85 0.21 -12.27 18.59
CA CYS A 85 -0.27 -11.23 19.52
C CYS A 85 -1.34 -11.76 20.48
N LEU A 86 -2.27 -12.59 20.00
CA LEU A 86 -3.32 -13.19 20.84
C LEU A 86 -2.73 -14.18 21.86
N THR A 87 -1.76 -15.00 21.46
CA THR A 87 -1.09 -15.91 22.38
C THR A 87 -0.27 -15.15 23.43
N GLY A 88 0.47 -14.11 23.01
CA GLY A 88 1.18 -13.20 23.92
C GLY A 88 0.24 -12.48 24.90
N PHE A 89 -0.93 -12.03 24.43
CA PHE A 89 -1.95 -11.43 25.27
C PHE A 89 -2.51 -12.42 26.29
N GLY A 90 -2.74 -13.68 25.90
CA GLY A 90 -3.16 -14.74 26.81
C GLY A 90 -2.13 -15.01 27.92
N LEU A 91 -0.85 -15.06 27.57
CA LEU A 91 0.23 -15.18 28.57
C LEU A 91 0.24 -13.99 29.52
N LEU A 92 0.13 -12.78 28.98
CA LEU A 92 0.06 -11.57 29.77
C LEU A 92 -1.11 -11.60 30.76
N TRP A 93 -2.27 -12.08 30.35
CA TRP A 93 -3.44 -12.21 31.22
C TRP A 93 -3.18 -13.15 32.41
N VAL A 94 -2.55 -14.30 32.16
CA VAL A 94 -2.21 -15.29 33.19
C VAL A 94 -1.22 -14.70 34.21
N TYR A 95 -0.17 -14.03 33.74
CA TYR A 95 0.85 -13.45 34.60
C TYR A 95 0.48 -12.11 35.22
N ALA A 96 -0.55 -11.42 34.71
CA ALA A 96 -0.99 -10.12 35.24
C ALA A 96 -1.48 -10.22 36.69
N LYS A 97 -1.95 -11.39 37.15
CA LYS A 97 -2.40 -11.60 38.54
C LYS A 97 -1.31 -11.33 39.57
N SER A 98 -0.05 -11.62 39.25
CA SER A 98 1.09 -11.39 40.16
C SER A 98 1.79 -10.05 39.92
N ARG A 99 1.40 -9.30 38.88
CA ARG A 99 2.04 -8.04 38.47
C ARG A 99 0.98 -6.98 38.16
N ALA A 100 0.52 -6.28 39.20
CA ALA A 100 -0.51 -5.24 39.08
C ALA A 100 -0.17 -4.13 38.06
N ILE A 101 1.12 -3.83 37.84
CA ILE A 101 1.58 -2.82 36.87
C ILE A 101 1.28 -3.17 35.40
N THR A 102 0.96 -4.43 35.12
CA THR A 102 0.68 -4.92 33.76
C THR A 102 -0.49 -4.18 33.12
N TRP A 103 -1.59 -3.99 33.87
CA TRP A 103 -2.81 -3.35 33.36
C TRP A 103 -2.65 -1.85 33.09
N PRO A 104 -2.10 -1.04 34.03
CA PRO A 104 -1.79 0.36 33.76
C PRO A 104 -0.90 0.56 32.53
N LEU A 105 0.11 -0.30 32.35
CA LEU A 105 1.05 -0.16 31.22
C LEU A 105 0.38 -0.43 29.86
N ILE A 106 -0.49 -1.45 29.79
CA ILE A 106 -1.26 -1.75 28.56
C ILE A 106 -2.26 -0.64 28.28
N GLY A 107 -3.01 -0.22 29.30
CA GLY A 107 -3.97 0.88 29.18
C GLY A 107 -3.28 2.17 28.70
N PHE A 108 -2.12 2.50 29.27
CA PHE A 108 -1.32 3.63 28.82
C PHE A 108 -0.81 3.43 27.39
N GLY A 109 -0.30 2.25 27.03
CA GLY A 109 0.15 1.97 25.66
C GLY A 109 -0.96 2.13 24.61
N LEU A 110 -2.22 1.82 24.95
CA LEU A 110 -3.37 2.01 24.08
C LEU A 110 -3.84 3.48 24.05
N LEU A 111 -3.90 4.13 25.21
CA LEU A 111 -4.44 5.50 25.34
C LEU A 111 -3.45 6.58 24.90
N ALA A 112 -2.15 6.37 25.09
CA ALA A 112 -1.12 7.36 24.75
C ALA A 112 -1.20 7.84 23.29
N PRO A 113 -1.22 6.98 22.25
CA PRO A 113 -1.34 7.44 20.87
C PRO A 113 -2.66 8.19 20.61
N PHE A 114 -3.76 7.77 21.24
CA PHE A 114 -5.04 8.46 21.12
C PHE A 114 -5.01 9.86 21.75
N ILE A 115 -4.42 10.01 22.94
CA ILE A 115 -4.23 11.30 23.60
C ILE A 115 -3.33 12.21 22.76
N LEU A 116 -2.22 11.68 22.23
CA LEU A 116 -1.31 12.43 21.37
C LEU A 116 -2.03 12.96 20.12
N PHE A 117 -2.89 12.15 19.50
CA PHE A 117 -3.70 12.58 18.36
C PHE A 117 -4.62 13.76 18.72
N LEU A 118 -5.35 13.66 19.83
CA LEU A 118 -6.29 14.72 20.26
C LEU A 118 -5.62 16.04 20.63
N VAL A 119 -4.36 16.01 21.08
CA VAL A 119 -3.65 17.21 21.55
C VAL A 119 -2.89 17.90 20.42
N PHE A 120 -2.34 17.15 19.47
CA PHE A 120 -1.39 17.68 18.48
C PHE A 120 -1.91 17.66 17.04
N VAL A 121 -2.92 16.85 16.73
CA VAL A 121 -3.42 16.69 15.35
C VAL A 121 -4.81 17.28 15.19
N HIS A 122 -5.70 17.04 16.16
CA HIS A 122 -7.00 17.70 16.22
C HIS A 122 -6.85 19.11 16.78
#